data_AF-A0A3Q9F0W2-F1
#
_entry.id   AF-A0A3Q9F0W2-F1
#
_cell.length_a   1.000
_cell.length_b   1.000
_cell.length_c   1.000
_cell.angle_alpha   90.00
_cell.angle_beta   90.00
_cell.angle_gamma   90.00
#
_symmetry.space_group_name_H-M   'P 1'
#
loop_
_entity.id
_entity.type
_entity.pdbx_description
1 polymer ?
#
loop_
_entity_poly.entity_id
_entity_poly.type
_entity_poly.pdbx_seq_one_letter_code
_entity_poly.pdbx_strand_id
1 'polypeptide(L)'
;MPRDVLHQEQIIQAAIALLDEGGIESLSMRRLGSRLGITAAALYWHVKSRHDLLLLAADTVWGRTPLPALDGLEWRPVLLAMADNLRSMLLRHPWTLAAMTVQPLDGPARNRHDEHLLAVCEASGLTRRDAEQAAQSVVTFAIGSALAATPRPYVSFGLQSLLDGVEARLAART
;
A
#
# COMPACT_ATOMS: atom_id res chain seq x y z
N MET A 1 26.05 1.19 29.99
CA MET A 1 25.48 0.85 28.68
C MET A 1 25.01 2.14 28.05
N PRO A 2 25.55 2.56 26.89
CA PRO A 2 25.01 3.72 26.19
C PRO A 2 23.54 3.45 25.88
N ARG A 3 22.64 4.41 26.13
CA ARG A 3 21.26 4.33 25.65
C ARG A 3 21.35 4.40 24.13
N ASP A 4 21.28 3.24 23.46
CA ASP A 4 21.17 3.19 22.01
C ASP A 4 20.04 4.13 21.59
N VAL A 5 20.37 5.09 20.72
CA VAL A 5 19.42 6.06 20.20
C VAL A 5 18.42 5.25 19.41
N LEU A 6 17.24 5.07 19.98
CA LEU A 6 16.18 4.31 19.35
C LEU A 6 15.71 5.10 18.13
N HIS A 7 16.02 4.58 16.94
CA HIS A 7 15.70 5.27 15.71
C HIS A 7 14.20 5.10 15.44
N GLN A 8 13.54 6.17 14.99
CA GLN A 8 12.11 6.17 14.66
C GLN A 8 11.72 4.99 13.74
N GLU A 9 12.62 4.60 12.85
CA GLU A 9 12.47 3.42 11.99
C GLU A 9 12.31 2.11 12.79
N GLN A 10 13.09 1.89 13.85
CA GLN A 10 12.98 0.69 14.70
C GLN A 10 11.61 0.60 15.40
N ILE A 11 11.07 1.76 15.84
CA ILE A 11 9.73 1.84 16.42
C ILE A 11 8.69 1.42 15.39
N ILE A 12 8.79 1.95 14.17
CA ILE A 12 7.88 1.63 13.08
C ILE A 12 7.97 0.15 12.71
N GLN A 13 9.17 -0.43 12.64
CA GLN A 13 9.35 -1.87 12.35
C GLN A 13 8.72 -2.76 13.42
N ALA A 14 8.92 -2.44 14.69
CA ALA A 14 8.31 -3.19 15.78
C ALA A 14 6.78 -3.03 15.81
N ALA A 15 6.27 -1.86 15.41
CA ALA A 15 4.83 -1.63 15.25
C ALA A 15 4.24 -2.48 14.12
N ILE A 16 4.88 -2.51 12.94
CA ILE A 16 4.48 -3.36 11.81
C ILE A 16 4.45 -4.83 12.24
N ALA A 17 5.49 -5.31 12.95
CA ALA A 17 5.53 -6.69 13.42
C ALA A 17 4.37 -7.04 14.38
N LEU A 18 4.03 -6.14 15.32
CA LEU A 18 2.85 -6.34 16.17
C LEU A 18 1.56 -6.40 15.35
N LEU A 19 1.39 -5.44 14.43
CA LEU A 19 0.22 -5.35 13.56
C LEU A 19 0.05 -6.60 12.68
N ASP A 20 1.15 -7.16 12.17
CA ASP A 20 1.17 -8.40 11.39
C ASP A 20 0.75 -9.61 12.25
N GLU A 21 1.14 -9.64 13.53
CA GLU A 21 0.84 -10.74 14.46
C GLU A 21 -0.63 -10.76 14.92
N GLY A 22 -1.27 -9.60 15.08
CA GLY A 22 -2.59 -9.55 15.73
C GLY A 22 -3.51 -8.43 15.28
N GLY A 23 -3.26 -7.84 14.12
CA GLY A 23 -4.07 -6.76 13.58
C GLY A 23 -3.96 -5.46 14.37
N ILE A 24 -4.86 -4.51 14.10
CA ILE A 24 -4.83 -3.16 14.72
C ILE A 24 -4.88 -3.21 16.24
N GLU A 25 -5.69 -4.10 16.82
CA GLU A 25 -5.86 -4.24 18.27
C GLU A 25 -4.59 -4.70 19.00
N SER A 26 -3.65 -5.34 18.30
CA SER A 26 -2.38 -5.75 18.88
C SER A 26 -1.48 -4.56 19.23
N LEU A 27 -1.58 -3.46 18.47
CA LEU A 27 -0.75 -2.28 18.61
C LEU A 27 -1.23 -1.51 19.84
N SER A 28 -0.41 -1.48 20.89
CA SER A 28 -0.57 -0.55 22.01
C SER A 28 0.80 -0.02 22.41
N MET A 29 0.85 1.23 22.90
CA MET A 29 2.12 1.85 23.29
C MET A 29 2.82 1.07 24.40
N ARG A 30 2.05 0.42 25.29
CA ARG A 30 2.60 -0.46 26.33
C ARG A 30 3.25 -1.71 25.73
N ARG A 31 2.55 -2.45 24.86
CA ARG A 31 3.10 -3.66 24.22
C ARG A 31 4.32 -3.34 23.37
N LEU A 32 4.25 -2.25 22.60
CA LEU A 32 5.36 -1.78 21.77
C LEU A 32 6.58 -1.40 22.63
N GLY A 33 6.36 -0.67 23.73
CA GLY A 33 7.42 -0.33 24.67
C GLY A 33 8.07 -1.58 25.27
N SER A 34 7.27 -2.53 25.74
CA SER A 34 7.77 -3.82 26.23
C SER A 34 8.59 -4.58 25.19
N ARG A 35 8.15 -4.60 23.92
CA ARG A 35 8.88 -5.26 22.81
C ARG A 35 10.22 -4.59 22.53
N LEU A 36 10.30 -3.29 22.71
CA LEU A 36 11.50 -2.47 22.46
C LEU A 36 12.37 -2.27 23.71
N GLY A 37 11.98 -2.82 24.87
CA GLY A 37 12.71 -2.63 26.12
C GLY A 37 12.66 -1.21 26.69
N ILE A 38 11.66 -0.40 26.31
CA ILE A 38 11.49 0.99 26.75
C ILE A 38 10.09 1.26 27.33
N THR A 39 9.94 2.39 28.02
CA THR A 39 8.63 2.77 28.57
C THR A 39 7.70 3.31 27.47
N ALA A 40 6.39 3.21 27.68
CA ALA A 40 5.42 3.84 26.77
C ALA A 40 5.64 5.36 26.68
N ALA A 41 6.01 6.01 27.79
CA ALA A 41 6.35 7.43 27.82
C ALA A 41 7.55 7.76 26.91
N ALA A 42 8.55 6.87 26.83
CA ALA A 42 9.70 7.04 25.94
C ALA A 42 9.29 7.06 24.45
N LEU A 43 8.30 6.26 24.05
CA LEU A 43 7.81 6.22 22.67
C LEU A 43 7.19 7.54 22.21
N TYR A 44 6.50 8.26 23.11
CA TYR A 44 5.84 9.52 22.77
C TYR A 44 6.80 10.67 22.42
N TRP A 45 8.10 10.51 22.70
CA TRP A 45 9.13 11.44 22.20
C TRP A 45 9.41 11.27 20.70
N HIS A 46 9.06 10.12 20.13
CA HIS A 46 9.30 9.79 18.72
C HIS A 46 8.03 9.83 17.86
N VAL A 47 6.87 9.55 18.46
CA VAL A 47 5.58 9.56 17.77
C VAL A 47 4.53 10.27 18.61
N LYS A 48 3.70 11.11 17.98
CA LYS A 48 2.73 11.93 18.73
C LYS A 48 1.61 11.10 19.33
N SER A 49 1.23 10.01 18.67
CA SER A 49 0.13 9.15 19.10
C SER A 49 0.27 7.73 18.56
N ARG A 50 -0.51 6.78 19.11
CA ARG A 50 -0.68 5.43 18.54
C ARG A 50 -1.22 5.49 17.11
N HIS A 51 -2.09 6.46 16.86
CA HIS A 51 -2.75 6.67 15.57
C HIS A 51 -1.75 7.15 14.51
N ASP A 52 -0.92 8.13 14.84
CA ASP A 52 0.16 8.61 13.98
C ASP A 52 1.16 7.48 13.67
N LEU A 53 1.44 6.63 14.67
CA LEU A 53 2.28 5.45 14.46
C LEU A 53 1.63 4.43 13.51
N LEU A 54 0.31 4.23 13.58
CA LEU A 54 -0.42 3.37 12.64
C LEU A 54 -0.32 3.91 11.21
N LEU A 55 -0.47 5.23 11.03
CA LEU A 55 -0.30 5.89 9.73
C LEU A 55 1.13 5.77 9.19
N LEU A 56 2.13 6.00 10.04
CA LEU A 56 3.54 5.84 9.66
C LEU A 56 3.88 4.39 9.29
N ALA A 57 3.36 3.42 10.04
CA ALA A 57 3.52 2.00 9.74
C ALA A 57 2.87 1.65 8.40
N ALA A 58 1.66 2.15 8.16
CA ALA A 58 0.96 2.00 6.89
C ALA A 58 1.80 2.58 5.74
N ASP A 59 2.17 3.86 5.79
CA ASP A 59 2.95 4.49 4.72
C ASP A 59 4.30 3.78 4.49
N THR A 60 4.92 3.25 5.54
CA THR A 60 6.15 2.45 5.43
C THR A 60 5.95 1.16 4.63
N VAL A 61 4.84 0.43 4.81
CA VAL A 61 4.56 -0.76 4.00
C VAL A 61 4.19 -0.41 2.55
N TRP A 62 3.54 0.73 2.33
CA TRP A 62 3.38 1.28 0.97
C TRP A 62 4.73 1.59 0.32
N GLY A 63 5.65 2.24 1.04
CA GLY A 63 6.97 2.59 0.53
C GLY A 63 7.87 1.40 0.22
N ARG A 64 7.56 0.22 0.78
CA ARG A 64 8.23 -1.05 0.46
C ARG A 64 7.58 -1.82 -0.67
N THR A 65 6.40 -1.38 -1.13
CA THR A 65 5.72 -1.98 -2.27
C THR A 65 6.46 -1.59 -3.54
N PRO A 66 6.96 -2.55 -4.34
CA PRO A 66 7.76 -2.21 -5.51
C PRO A 66 6.93 -1.45 -6.56
N LEU A 67 7.50 -0.36 -7.08
CA LEU A 67 7.00 0.42 -8.20
C LEU A 67 7.86 0.12 -9.44
N PRO A 68 7.39 -0.70 -10.39
CA PRO A 68 8.15 -1.02 -11.60
C PRO A 68 8.32 0.23 -12.47
N ALA A 69 9.52 0.45 -13.01
CA ALA A 69 9.78 1.57 -13.91
C ALA A 69 9.02 1.40 -15.24
N LEU A 70 8.76 2.53 -15.91
CA LEU A 70 8.18 2.58 -17.26
C LEU A 70 9.25 2.36 -18.36
N ASP A 71 10.52 2.26 -17.98
CA ASP A 71 11.68 2.31 -18.86
C ASP A 71 11.65 1.17 -19.90
N GLY A 72 11.14 1.47 -21.10
CA GLY A 72 11.07 0.52 -22.22
C GLY A 72 10.01 -0.59 -22.08
N LEU A 73 9.14 -0.52 -21.06
CA LEU A 73 8.02 -1.44 -20.90
C LEU A 73 6.72 -0.83 -21.45
N GLU A 74 5.92 -1.67 -22.10
CA GLU A 74 4.52 -1.37 -22.37
C GLU A 74 3.79 -1.10 -21.04
N TRP A 75 2.90 -0.11 -21.01
CA TRP A 75 2.13 0.30 -19.83
C TRP A 75 1.39 -0.87 -19.17
N ARG A 76 0.96 -1.86 -19.97
CA ARG A 76 0.18 -3.03 -19.54
C ARG A 76 0.94 -3.94 -18.57
N PRO A 77 2.13 -4.49 -18.90
CA PRO A 77 2.99 -5.20 -17.95
C PRO A 77 3.23 -4.45 -16.63
N VAL A 78 3.40 -3.13 -16.68
CA VAL A 78 3.64 -2.31 -15.49
C VAL A 78 2.40 -2.28 -14.59
N LEU A 79 1.20 -2.03 -15.14
CA LEU A 79 -0.04 -2.07 -14.36
C LEU A 79 -0.32 -3.45 -13.76
N LEU A 80 -0.02 -4.52 -14.50
CA LEU A 80 -0.14 -5.89 -14.00
C LEU A 80 0.75 -6.13 -12.77
N ALA A 81 2.02 -5.75 -12.87
CA ALA A 81 2.97 -5.89 -11.78
C ALA A 81 2.61 -5.02 -10.57
N MET A 82 2.16 -3.78 -10.79
CA MET A 82 1.71 -2.89 -9.72
C MET A 82 0.51 -3.46 -8.96
N ALA A 83 -0.50 -3.99 -9.66
CA ALA A 83 -1.66 -4.60 -9.03
C ALA A 83 -1.28 -5.85 -8.21
N ASP A 84 -0.42 -6.71 -8.76
CA ASP A 84 0.08 -7.90 -8.06
C ASP A 84 0.91 -7.52 -6.81
N ASN A 85 1.77 -6.51 -6.91
CA ASN A 85 2.57 -6.00 -5.79
C ASN A 85 1.69 -5.42 -4.68
N LEU A 86 0.72 -4.58 -5.03
CA LEU A 86 -0.22 -3.99 -4.09
C LEU A 86 -1.05 -5.08 -3.40
N ARG A 87 -1.63 -6.01 -4.16
CA ARG A 87 -2.37 -7.14 -3.59
C ARG A 87 -1.51 -7.98 -2.65
N SER A 88 -0.25 -8.26 -3.03
CA SER A 88 0.67 -9.03 -2.20
C SER A 88 1.01 -8.32 -0.90
N MET A 89 1.18 -6.99 -0.93
CA MET A 89 1.35 -6.17 0.27
C MET A 89 0.11 -6.25 1.17
N LEU A 90 -1.10 -6.09 0.62
CA LEU A 90 -2.35 -6.14 1.38
C LEU A 90 -2.59 -7.51 2.02
N LEU A 91 -2.21 -8.61 1.34
CA LEU A 91 -2.29 -9.96 1.91
C LEU A 91 -1.24 -10.21 3.00
N ARG A 92 -0.05 -9.63 2.87
CA ARG A 92 1.01 -9.73 3.89
C ARG A 92 0.71 -8.88 5.13
N HIS A 93 0.04 -7.74 4.92
CA HIS A 93 -0.29 -6.78 5.97
C HIS A 93 -1.80 -6.48 6.00
N PRO A 94 -2.68 -7.45 6.33
CA PRO A 94 -4.15 -7.27 6.23
C PRO A 94 -4.70 -6.14 7.10
N TRP A 95 -3.99 -5.76 8.16
CA TRP A 95 -4.34 -4.63 9.03
C TRP A 95 -4.35 -3.29 8.31
N THR A 96 -3.65 -3.16 7.17
CA THR A 96 -3.67 -1.93 6.36
C THR A 96 -5.06 -1.64 5.82
N LEU A 97 -5.82 -2.67 5.43
CA LEU A 97 -7.21 -2.55 4.98
C LEU A 97 -8.11 -2.04 6.09
N ALA A 98 -7.94 -2.54 7.31
CA ALA A 98 -8.66 -2.04 8.48
C ALA A 98 -8.22 -0.61 8.85
N ALA A 99 -6.97 -0.22 8.59
CA ALA A 99 -6.51 1.14 8.84
C ALA A 99 -7.20 2.14 7.89
N MET A 100 -7.45 1.73 6.63
CA MET A 100 -8.17 2.53 5.64
C MET A 100 -9.65 2.77 6.00
N THR A 101 -10.27 1.91 6.82
CA THR A 101 -11.66 2.12 7.26
C THR A 101 -11.77 3.13 8.40
N VAL A 102 -10.68 3.34 9.15
CA VAL A 102 -10.65 4.34 10.23
C VAL A 102 -10.50 5.74 9.65
N GLN A 103 -9.65 5.89 8.63
CA GLN A 103 -9.41 7.16 7.95
C GLN A 103 -8.71 6.92 6.59
N PRO A 104 -8.78 7.89 5.66
CA PRO A 104 -7.94 7.89 4.47
C PRO A 104 -6.45 7.82 4.84
N LEU A 105 -5.69 6.99 4.13
CA LEU A 105 -4.24 6.95 4.25
C LEU A 105 -3.64 7.92 3.24
N ASP A 106 -3.00 8.99 3.73
CA ASP A 106 -2.54 10.14 2.95
C ASP A 106 -1.03 10.40 3.08
N GLY A 107 -0.25 9.32 3.23
CA GLY A 107 1.19 9.38 3.41
C GLY A 107 2.00 9.59 2.12
N PRO A 108 3.25 10.07 2.20
CA PRO A 108 4.12 10.31 1.05
C PRO A 108 4.35 9.08 0.15
N ALA A 109 4.52 7.90 0.73
CA ALA A 109 4.71 6.70 -0.07
C ALA A 109 3.43 6.25 -0.76
N ARG A 110 2.29 6.39 -0.09
CA ARG A 110 0.97 6.16 -0.71
C ARG A 110 0.75 7.11 -1.89
N ASN A 111 1.01 8.40 -1.72
CA ASN A 111 0.85 9.39 -2.78
C ASN A 111 1.75 9.09 -3.98
N ARG A 112 3.03 8.74 -3.75
CA ARG A 112 3.94 8.31 -4.83
C ARG A 112 3.44 7.09 -5.59
N HIS A 113 2.84 6.13 -4.90
CA HIS A 113 2.23 4.97 -5.56
C HIS A 113 1.07 5.39 -6.46
N ASP A 114 0.18 6.24 -5.97
CA ASP A 114 -0.98 6.71 -6.73
C ASP A 114 -0.57 7.60 -7.93
N GLU A 115 0.42 8.47 -7.75
CA GLU A 115 1.04 9.27 -8.83
C GLU A 115 1.68 8.38 -9.89
N HIS A 116 2.43 7.34 -9.50
CA HIS A 116 3.07 6.42 -10.44
C HIS A 116 2.04 5.64 -11.24
N LEU A 117 0.99 5.15 -10.59
CA LEU A 117 -0.07 4.38 -11.24
C LEU A 117 -0.81 5.24 -12.29
N LEU A 118 -1.05 6.49 -11.96
CA LEU A 118 -1.62 7.47 -12.87
C LEU A 118 -0.71 7.79 -14.06
N ALA A 119 0.59 7.99 -13.83
CA ALA A 119 1.57 8.22 -14.89
C ALA A 119 1.64 7.04 -15.88
N VAL A 120 1.55 5.80 -15.38
CA VAL A 120 1.49 4.59 -16.22
C VAL A 120 0.22 4.57 -17.06
N CYS A 121 -0.94 4.94 -16.48
CA CYS A 121 -2.19 5.04 -17.22
C CYS A 121 -2.15 6.15 -18.29
N GLU A 122 -1.55 7.30 -18.00
CA GLU A 122 -1.37 8.39 -18.98
C GLU A 122 -0.45 7.98 -20.13
N ALA A 123 0.60 7.21 -19.86
CA ALA A 123 1.52 6.69 -20.86
C ALA A 123 0.84 5.75 -21.90
N SER A 124 -0.35 5.21 -21.59
CA SER A 124 -1.15 4.42 -22.53
C SER A 124 -1.89 5.24 -23.60
N GLY A 125 -1.90 6.58 -23.48
CA GLY A 125 -2.63 7.49 -24.38
C GLY A 125 -4.06 7.82 -23.92
N LEU A 126 -4.45 7.41 -22.71
CA LEU A 126 -5.73 7.81 -22.12
C LEU A 126 -5.76 9.32 -21.86
N THR A 127 -6.94 9.94 -21.97
CA THR A 127 -7.14 11.28 -21.39
C THR A 127 -6.99 11.23 -19.89
N ARG A 128 -6.55 12.34 -19.28
CA ARG A 128 -6.40 12.49 -17.83
C ARG A 128 -7.53 11.86 -17.00
N ARG A 129 -8.78 12.19 -17.33
CA ARG A 129 -9.98 11.66 -16.66
C ARG A 129 -10.09 10.13 -16.74
N ASP A 130 -9.80 9.56 -17.90
CA ASP A 130 -9.88 8.11 -18.09
C ASP A 130 -8.69 7.40 -17.42
N ALA A 131 -7.52 8.03 -17.39
CA ALA A 131 -6.35 7.54 -16.68
C ALA A 131 -6.60 7.50 -15.16
N GLU A 132 -7.21 8.55 -14.59
CA GLU A 132 -7.63 8.58 -13.18
C GLU A 132 -8.64 7.45 -12.86
N GLN A 133 -9.62 7.22 -13.74
CA GLN A 133 -10.59 6.14 -13.57
C GLN A 133 -9.97 4.74 -13.69
N ALA A 134 -9.08 4.53 -14.66
CA ALA A 134 -8.36 3.28 -14.82
C ALA A 134 -7.47 3.02 -13.59
N ALA A 135 -6.77 4.04 -13.13
CA ALA A 135 -5.90 3.96 -11.97
C ALA A 135 -6.66 3.55 -10.71
N GLN A 136 -7.77 4.23 -10.44
CA GLN A 136 -8.65 3.91 -9.32
C GLN A 136 -9.22 2.49 -9.42
N SER A 137 -9.57 2.04 -10.63
CA SER A 137 -10.11 0.69 -10.85
C SER A 137 -9.10 -0.40 -10.52
N VAL A 138 -7.82 -0.21 -10.86
CA VAL A 138 -6.73 -1.14 -10.50
C VAL A 138 -6.57 -1.24 -8.98
N VAL A 139 -6.57 -0.10 -8.27
CA VAL A 139 -6.48 -0.07 -6.79
C VAL A 139 -7.69 -0.76 -6.16
N THR A 140 -8.90 -0.43 -6.60
CA THR A 140 -10.13 -1.04 -6.08
C THR A 140 -10.16 -2.56 -6.32
N PHE A 141 -9.68 -3.02 -7.48
CA PHE A 141 -9.55 -4.44 -7.77
C PHE A 141 -8.55 -5.14 -6.84
N ALA A 142 -7.36 -4.55 -6.62
CA ALA A 142 -6.36 -5.11 -5.72
C ALA A 142 -6.87 -5.22 -4.28
N ILE A 143 -7.59 -4.20 -3.79
CA ILE A 143 -8.23 -4.20 -2.48
C ILE A 143 -9.32 -5.29 -2.40
N GLY A 144 -10.24 -5.33 -3.36
CA GLY A 144 -11.33 -6.29 -3.37
C GLY A 144 -10.83 -7.75 -3.46
N SER A 145 -9.84 -8.00 -4.30
CA SER A 145 -9.24 -9.34 -4.45
C SER A 145 -8.43 -9.79 -3.23
N ALA A 146 -7.79 -8.86 -2.51
CA ALA A 146 -7.13 -9.15 -1.24
C ALA A 146 -8.15 -9.46 -0.13
N LEU A 147 -9.21 -8.64 -0.01
CA LEU A 147 -10.30 -8.84 0.97
C LEU A 147 -11.01 -10.18 0.76
N ALA A 148 -11.29 -10.54 -0.48
CA ALA A 148 -11.94 -11.80 -0.82
C ALA A 148 -10.99 -13.01 -0.77
N ALA A 149 -9.71 -12.83 -0.40
CA ALA A 149 -8.67 -13.85 -0.42
C ALA A 149 -8.65 -14.65 -1.74
N THR A 150 -8.93 -13.98 -2.86
CA THR A 150 -9.24 -14.63 -4.12
C THR A 150 -8.02 -15.40 -4.64
N PRO A 151 -8.16 -16.67 -5.08
CA PRO A 151 -7.06 -17.43 -5.64
C PRO A 151 -6.47 -16.77 -6.89
N ARG A 152 -5.14 -16.91 -7.06
CA ARG A 152 -4.36 -16.22 -8.10
C ARG A 152 -4.94 -16.34 -9.53
N PRO A 153 -5.45 -17.51 -10.00
CA PRO A 153 -5.97 -17.62 -11.37
C PRO A 153 -7.12 -16.64 -11.67
N TYR A 154 -8.05 -16.45 -10.73
CA TYR A 154 -9.18 -15.52 -10.90
C TYR A 154 -8.74 -14.05 -10.84
N VAL A 155 -7.72 -13.76 -10.03
CA VAL A 155 -7.13 -12.41 -9.94
C VAL A 155 -6.47 -12.04 -11.26
N SER A 156 -5.65 -12.93 -11.82
CA SER A 156 -5.00 -12.71 -13.10
C SER A 156 -6.03 -12.52 -14.21
N PHE A 157 -7.09 -13.33 -14.27
CA PHE A 157 -8.15 -13.16 -15.26
C PHE A 157 -8.87 -11.81 -15.12
N GLY A 158 -9.34 -11.46 -13.92
CA GLY A 158 -10.09 -10.22 -13.68
C GLY A 158 -9.28 -8.96 -13.99
N LEU A 159 -7.98 -8.97 -13.67
CA LEU A 159 -7.10 -7.85 -13.98
C LEU A 159 -6.87 -7.73 -15.49
N GLN A 160 -6.63 -8.84 -16.19
CA GLN A 160 -6.50 -8.82 -17.66
C GLN A 160 -7.77 -8.30 -18.32
N SER A 161 -8.96 -8.74 -17.89
CA SER A 161 -10.23 -8.23 -18.41
C SER A 161 -10.43 -6.73 -18.19
N LEU A 162 -9.96 -6.19 -17.06
CA LEU A 162 -9.97 -4.76 -16.79
C LEU A 162 -9.09 -4.02 -17.80
N LEU A 163 -7.87 -4.51 -18.05
CA LEU A 163 -6.92 -3.89 -18.99
C LEU A 163 -7.37 -4.04 -20.46
N ASP A 164 -7.99 -5.15 -20.84
CA ASP A 164 -8.62 -5.32 -22.16
C ASP A 164 -9.71 -4.25 -22.38
N GLY A 165 -10.47 -3.93 -21.34
CA GLY A 165 -11.46 -2.86 -21.37
C GLY A 165 -10.85 -1.46 -21.54
N VAL A 166 -9.61 -1.25 -21.08
CA VAL A 166 -8.86 -0.01 -21.31
C VAL A 166 -8.40 0.07 -22.76
N GLU A 167 -7.83 -1.00 -23.30
CA GLU A 167 -7.41 -1.07 -24.70
C GLU A 167 -8.56 -0.86 -25.68
N ALA A 168 -9.72 -1.47 -25.43
CA ALA A 168 -10.90 -1.28 -26.26
C ALA A 168 -11.34 0.20 -26.33
N ARG A 169 -11.20 0.95 -25.21
CA ARG A 169 -11.51 2.39 -25.17
C ARG A 169 -10.48 3.23 -25.90
N LEU A 170 -9.20 2.83 -25.88
CA LEU A 170 -8.14 3.47 -26.67
C LEU A 170 -8.38 3.25 -28.17
N ALA A 171 -8.69 2.02 -28.59
CA ALA A 171 -8.96 1.69 -29.99
C ALA A 171 -10.18 2.44 -30.55
N ALA A 172 -11.24 2.60 -29.76
CA ALA A 172 -12.45 3.33 -30.18
C ALA A 172 -12.25 4.85 -30.38
N ARG A 173 -11.07 5.38 -30.03
CA ARG A 173 -10.70 6.80 -30.21
C ARG A 173 -9.85 7.05 -31.47
N THR A 174 -9.44 6.00 -32.17
CA THR A 174 -8.65 6.06 -33.42
C THR A 174 -9.59 5.95 -34.61
#